data_AF-A0A2E1I9E2-F1
#
_entry.id   AF-A0A2E1I9E2-F1
#
_cell.length_a   1.000
_cell.length_b   1.000
_cell.length_c   1.000
_cell.angle_alpha   90.00
_cell.angle_beta   90.00
_cell.angle_gamma   90.00
#
_symmetry.space_group_name_H-M   'P 1'
#
loop_
_entity.id
_entity.type
_entity.pdbx_description
1 polymer ?
#
loop_
_entity_poly.entity_id
_entity_poly.type
_entity_poly.pdbx_seq_one_letter_code
_entity_poly.pdbx_strand_id
1 'polypeptide(L)'
;VVVKIIKSQNEKEFRRDVNRMRNWLRLFLFFSPKLRKVGNPIALLNHVADYTTRELDLTNEIAGADELRNIQNQIKDTFPMPLLRFPKYYPDISNEHVLVSEYIKGESLEEGIEAGNLEWDTLLQLFRIHGAFLFGIGTFHGDLHPGNCIIDENGKFVFIDNGAICHAPQHVNRTLFTFFEHLSKKQLTEAFDALLQMSNANLEAVKLEKYYSRMGEIYQDFEKKPVGEQSLTQIMMKTVRTAVEKAKADFGEEAFPIIRALMYLDGLVIRTHPDVMLIQSMGPYLEEFRIGLGIGVNQ
;
A
#
# COMPACT_ATOMS: atom_id res chain seq x y z
N VAL A 1 -5.15 -28.46 8.46
CA VAL A 1 -5.99 -27.24 8.55
C VAL A 1 -5.40 -26.35 9.63
N VAL A 2 -5.59 -25.04 9.53
CA VAL A 2 -5.29 -24.06 10.58
C VAL A 2 -6.61 -23.57 11.17
N VAL A 3 -6.66 -23.36 12.48
CA VAL A 3 -7.82 -22.82 13.18
C VAL A 3 -7.40 -21.53 13.89
N LYS A 4 -7.80 -20.37 13.35
CA LYS A 4 -7.59 -19.05 13.96
C LYS A 4 -8.78 -18.73 14.85
N ILE A 5 -8.53 -18.28 16.08
CA ILE A 5 -9.56 -17.97 17.08
C ILE A 5 -9.31 -16.59 17.68
N ILE A 6 -10.33 -15.73 17.69
CA ILE A 6 -10.25 -14.41 18.32
C ILE A 6 -10.48 -14.52 19.84
N LYS A 7 -9.61 -13.87 20.62
CA LYS A 7 -9.87 -13.62 22.04
C LYS A 7 -10.90 -12.49 22.20
N SER A 8 -12.17 -12.85 22.32
CA SER A 8 -13.33 -11.95 22.33
C SER A 8 -13.50 -11.01 23.54
N GLN A 9 -12.49 -10.85 24.40
CA GLN A 9 -12.65 -10.08 25.65
C GLN A 9 -12.52 -8.55 25.48
N ASN A 10 -11.87 -8.06 24.42
CA ASN A 10 -11.40 -6.68 24.40
C ASN A 10 -12.06 -5.75 23.35
N GLU A 11 -12.95 -6.23 22.48
CA GLU A 11 -13.54 -5.38 21.42
C GLU A 11 -14.24 -4.14 21.99
N LYS A 12 -15.13 -4.35 22.97
CA LYS A 12 -15.92 -3.25 23.56
C LYS A 12 -15.05 -2.25 24.29
N GLU A 13 -13.94 -2.70 24.87
CA GLU A 13 -12.96 -1.86 25.55
C GLU A 13 -12.15 -1.05 24.53
N PHE A 14 -11.64 -1.71 23.49
CA PHE A 14 -10.92 -1.08 22.39
C PHE A 14 -11.74 0.04 21.72
N ARG A 15 -13.00 -0.23 21.36
CA ARG A 15 -13.90 0.78 20.76
C ARG A 15 -14.12 1.98 21.70
N ARG A 16 -14.16 1.78 23.01
CA ARG A 16 -14.27 2.86 23.99
C ARG A 16 -13.00 3.70 24.05
N ASP A 17 -11.84 3.07 24.04
CA ASP A 17 -10.55 3.77 24.11
C ASP A 17 -10.23 4.55 22.84
N VAL A 18 -10.51 4.00 21.66
CA VAL A 18 -10.45 4.74 20.40
C VAL A 18 -11.34 5.98 20.45
N ASN A 19 -12.59 5.85 20.91
CA ASN A 19 -13.51 6.99 21.02
C ASN A 19 -13.00 8.06 22.00
N ARG A 20 -12.38 7.65 23.12
CA ARG A 20 -11.71 8.58 24.03
C ARG A 20 -10.57 9.28 23.30
N MET A 21 -9.62 8.55 22.72
CA MET A 21 -8.49 9.14 21.99
C MET A 21 -8.95 10.12 20.89
N ARG A 22 -10.02 9.80 20.18
CA ARG A 22 -10.63 10.68 19.17
C ARG A 22 -11.09 12.02 19.76
N ASN A 23 -11.76 11.98 20.91
CA ASN A 23 -12.23 13.19 21.58
C ASN A 23 -11.06 14.03 22.10
N TRP A 24 -10.04 13.39 22.67
CA TRP A 24 -8.81 14.06 23.12
C TRP A 24 -8.05 14.71 21.97
N LEU A 25 -7.89 14.01 20.85
CA LEU A 25 -7.24 14.55 19.64
C LEU A 25 -8.00 15.75 19.06
N ARG A 26 -9.34 15.71 19.05
CA ARG A 26 -10.16 16.85 18.61
C ARG A 26 -9.94 18.08 19.49
N LEU A 27 -9.91 17.90 20.81
CA LEU A 27 -9.59 18.95 21.78
C LEU A 27 -8.16 19.47 21.57
N PHE A 28 -7.17 18.59 21.42
CA PHE A 28 -5.77 18.98 21.26
C PHE A 28 -5.51 19.74 19.94
N LEU A 29 -6.10 19.27 18.83
CA LEU A 29 -6.00 19.94 17.53
C LEU A 29 -6.73 21.30 17.50
N PHE A 30 -7.71 21.52 18.38
CA PHE A 30 -8.34 22.83 18.55
C PHE A 30 -7.34 23.85 19.10
N PHE A 31 -6.45 23.44 20.01
CA PHE A 31 -5.43 24.32 20.61
C PHE A 31 -4.14 24.44 19.77
N SER A 32 -3.92 23.60 18.76
CA SER A 32 -2.70 23.58 17.94
C SER A 32 -2.95 23.58 16.42
N PRO A 33 -3.32 24.73 15.82
CA PRO A 33 -3.70 24.84 14.39
C PRO A 33 -2.58 24.47 13.40
N LYS A 34 -1.31 24.57 13.81
CA LYS A 34 -0.15 24.23 12.97
C LYS A 34 -0.01 22.72 12.73
N LEU A 35 -0.42 21.86 13.67
CA LEU A 35 -0.37 20.39 13.50
C LEU A 35 -1.42 19.88 12.51
N ARG A 36 -2.56 20.56 12.37
CA ARG A 36 -3.64 20.20 11.42
C ARG A 36 -3.18 20.25 9.95
N LYS A 37 -2.06 20.94 9.66
CA LYS A 37 -1.51 21.12 8.30
C LYS A 37 -0.46 20.10 7.89
N VAL A 38 0.03 19.24 8.79
CA VAL A 38 1.14 18.30 8.50
C VAL A 38 0.70 16.84 8.62
N GLY A 39 -0.61 16.59 8.68
CA GLY A 39 -1.22 15.27 8.78
C GLY A 39 -2.54 15.37 9.54
N ASN A 40 -3.52 14.54 9.17
CA ASN A 40 -4.77 14.43 9.89
C ASN A 40 -4.66 13.25 10.89
N PRO A 41 -4.23 13.46 12.14
CA PRO A 41 -4.08 12.36 13.10
C PRO A 41 -5.42 11.72 13.48
N ILE A 42 -6.54 12.41 13.22
CA ILE A 42 -7.88 11.82 13.34
C ILE A 42 -8.11 10.79 12.23
N ALA A 43 -7.69 11.08 10.99
CA ALA A 43 -7.75 10.12 9.89
C ALA A 43 -6.93 8.86 10.21
N LEU A 44 -5.71 9.05 10.73
CA LEU A 44 -4.85 7.94 11.13
C LEU A 44 -5.51 7.10 12.25
N LEU A 45 -6.06 7.75 13.28
CA LEU A 45 -6.75 7.04 14.36
C LEU A 45 -7.99 6.30 13.85
N ASN A 46 -8.78 6.92 12.97
CA ASN A 46 -9.95 6.27 12.37
C ASN A 46 -9.52 5.06 11.54
N HIS A 47 -8.44 5.18 10.76
CA HIS A 47 -7.90 4.07 9.99
C HIS A 47 -7.43 2.92 10.90
N VAL A 48 -6.76 3.22 12.01
CA VAL A 48 -6.37 2.18 12.99
C VAL A 48 -7.61 1.53 13.60
N ALA A 49 -8.61 2.32 13.96
CA ALA A 49 -9.85 1.82 14.54
C ALA A 49 -10.63 0.92 13.58
N ASP A 50 -10.78 1.34 12.33
CA ASP A 50 -11.50 0.60 11.29
C ASP A 50 -10.73 -0.69 10.96
N TYR A 51 -9.41 -0.61 10.85
CA TYR A 51 -8.53 -1.76 10.66
C TYR A 51 -8.72 -2.80 11.78
N THR A 52 -8.51 -2.42 13.04
CA THR A 52 -8.65 -3.33 14.17
C THR A 52 -10.07 -3.87 14.31
N THR A 53 -11.08 -3.08 13.93
CA THR A 53 -12.47 -3.56 13.93
C THR A 53 -12.69 -4.66 12.90
N ARG A 54 -12.10 -4.55 11.70
CA ARG A 54 -12.20 -5.57 10.66
C ARG A 54 -11.51 -6.87 11.06
N GLU A 55 -10.40 -6.79 11.79
CA GLU A 55 -9.70 -7.97 12.32
C GLU A 55 -10.51 -8.72 13.39
N LEU A 56 -11.54 -8.10 13.98
CA LEU A 56 -12.37 -8.73 15.01
C LEU A 56 -13.46 -9.66 14.45
N ASP A 57 -13.66 -9.63 13.14
CA ASP A 57 -14.57 -10.52 12.43
C ASP A 57 -13.78 -11.30 11.38
N LEU A 58 -13.47 -12.56 11.69
CA LEU A 58 -12.66 -13.42 10.81
C LEU A 58 -13.38 -13.80 9.51
N THR A 59 -14.70 -13.56 9.37
CA THR A 59 -15.38 -13.77 8.09
C THR A 59 -14.89 -12.79 7.02
N ASN A 60 -14.34 -11.64 7.43
CA ASN A 60 -13.70 -10.69 6.54
C ASN A 60 -12.50 -11.27 5.80
N GLU A 61 -11.76 -12.22 6.39
CA GLU A 61 -10.64 -12.87 5.69
C GLU A 61 -11.11 -13.72 4.51
N ILE A 62 -12.26 -14.40 4.66
CA ILE A 62 -12.86 -15.18 3.57
C ILE A 62 -13.32 -14.22 2.47
N ALA A 63 -14.08 -13.18 2.85
CA ALA A 63 -14.61 -12.19 1.92
C ALA A 63 -13.51 -11.46 1.14
N GLY A 64 -12.44 -11.04 1.82
CA GLY A 64 -11.33 -10.33 1.19
C GLY A 64 -10.50 -11.23 0.27
N ALA A 65 -10.28 -12.49 0.65
CA ALA A 65 -9.65 -13.46 -0.24
C ALA A 65 -10.48 -13.73 -1.50
N ASP A 66 -11.81 -13.84 -1.35
CA ASP A 66 -12.72 -14.05 -2.46
C ASP A 66 -12.79 -12.81 -3.38
N GLU A 67 -12.76 -11.60 -2.82
CA GLU A 67 -12.69 -10.35 -3.58
C GLU A 67 -11.43 -10.29 -4.46
N LEU A 68 -10.24 -10.49 -3.89
CA LEU A 68 -8.99 -10.48 -4.65
C LEU A 68 -8.90 -11.62 -5.65
N ARG A 69 -9.41 -12.82 -5.31
CA ARG A 69 -9.49 -13.97 -6.22
C ARG A 69 -10.41 -13.69 -7.41
N ASN A 70 -11.54 -13.03 -7.18
CA ASN A 70 -12.46 -12.65 -8.24
C ASN A 70 -11.81 -11.65 -9.20
N ILE A 71 -11.11 -10.65 -8.68
CA ILE A 71 -10.32 -9.70 -9.48
C ILE A 71 -9.25 -10.45 -10.30
N GLN A 72 -8.46 -11.33 -9.67
CA GLN A 72 -7.46 -12.16 -10.36
C GLN A 72 -8.08 -12.93 -11.53
N ASN A 73 -9.26 -13.53 -11.33
CA ASN A 73 -9.96 -14.27 -12.38
C ASN A 73 -10.49 -13.38 -13.51
N GLN A 74 -10.93 -12.16 -13.20
CA GLN A 74 -11.44 -11.21 -14.20
C GLN A 74 -10.35 -10.71 -15.15
N ILE A 75 -9.14 -10.49 -14.63
CA ILE A 75 -8.02 -9.93 -15.42
C ILE A 75 -7.07 -11.00 -15.97
N LYS A 76 -7.33 -12.29 -15.74
CA LYS A 76 -6.39 -13.39 -16.06
C LYS A 76 -5.93 -13.41 -17.53
N ASP A 77 -6.78 -12.97 -18.45
CA ASP A 77 -6.52 -13.02 -19.90
C ASP A 77 -5.63 -11.85 -20.36
N THR A 78 -5.66 -10.72 -19.65
CA THR A 78 -4.86 -9.53 -19.97
C THR A 78 -3.66 -9.36 -19.04
N PHE A 79 -3.73 -9.87 -17.81
CA PHE A 79 -2.70 -9.79 -16.78
C PHE A 79 -2.68 -11.06 -15.92
N PRO A 80 -1.97 -12.13 -16.34
CA PRO A 80 -1.93 -13.38 -15.61
C PRO A 80 -1.09 -13.28 -14.33
N MET A 81 -1.57 -13.91 -13.25
CA MET A 81 -0.88 -14.01 -11.95
C MET A 81 -0.80 -15.47 -11.49
N PRO A 82 0.00 -16.33 -12.16
CA PRO A 82 0.05 -17.78 -11.87
C PRO A 82 0.71 -18.10 -10.53
N LEU A 83 1.55 -17.19 -10.02
CA LEU A 83 2.23 -17.31 -8.73
C LEU A 83 1.37 -16.84 -7.56
N LEU A 84 0.20 -16.23 -7.78
CA LEU A 84 -0.70 -15.82 -6.70
C LEU A 84 -1.72 -16.92 -6.41
N ARG A 85 -1.91 -17.23 -5.13
CA ARG A 85 -3.06 -17.98 -4.66
C ARG A 85 -3.56 -17.46 -3.32
N PHE A 86 -4.75 -17.92 -2.94
CA PHE A 86 -5.36 -17.66 -1.65
C PHE A 86 -5.63 -18.99 -0.93
N PRO A 87 -5.70 -18.98 0.41
CA PRO A 87 -6.07 -20.17 1.17
C PRO A 87 -7.43 -20.69 0.74
N LYS A 88 -7.60 -22.00 0.79
CA LYS A 88 -8.90 -22.64 0.85
C LYS A 88 -9.46 -22.46 2.26
N TYR A 89 -10.48 -21.63 2.38
CA TYR A 89 -11.25 -21.48 3.61
C TYR A 89 -12.36 -22.54 3.69
N TYR A 90 -12.83 -22.83 4.90
CA TYR A 90 -13.94 -23.74 5.18
C TYR A 90 -15.09 -22.95 5.84
N PRO A 91 -15.95 -22.25 5.07
CA PRO A 91 -16.97 -21.35 5.60
C PRO A 91 -17.99 -22.04 6.51
N ASP A 92 -18.35 -23.29 6.21
CA ASP A 92 -19.36 -24.06 6.97
C ASP A 92 -19.00 -24.29 8.44
N ILE A 93 -17.71 -24.20 8.77
CA ILE A 93 -17.16 -24.36 10.12
C ILE A 93 -16.40 -23.11 10.59
N SER A 94 -16.61 -21.98 9.91
CA SER A 94 -16.06 -20.68 10.26
C SER A 94 -17.18 -19.71 10.66
N ASN A 95 -16.84 -18.70 11.47
CA ASN A 95 -17.71 -17.62 11.89
C ASN A 95 -16.86 -16.39 12.27
N GLU A 96 -17.49 -15.35 12.82
CA GLU A 96 -16.84 -14.09 13.20
C GLU A 96 -15.65 -14.29 14.15
N HIS A 97 -15.62 -15.36 14.95
CA HIS A 97 -14.60 -15.59 15.98
C HIS A 97 -13.70 -16.80 15.72
N VAL A 98 -14.06 -17.67 14.78
CA VAL A 98 -13.32 -18.89 14.44
C VAL A 98 -13.19 -19.00 12.93
N LEU A 99 -11.97 -19.10 12.43
CA LEU A 99 -11.69 -19.29 11.01
C LEU A 99 -10.93 -20.57 10.79
N VAL A 100 -11.44 -21.40 9.89
CA VAL A 100 -10.77 -22.64 9.48
C VAL A 100 -10.30 -22.51 8.03
N SER A 101 -9.02 -22.74 7.81
CA SER A 101 -8.39 -22.72 6.48
C SER A 101 -7.49 -23.94 6.26
N GLU A 102 -7.10 -24.17 5.00
CA GLU A 102 -6.05 -25.13 4.69
C GLU A 102 -4.77 -24.81 5.47
N TYR A 103 -3.99 -25.84 5.77
CA TYR A 103 -2.63 -25.60 6.26
C TYR A 103 -1.73 -25.37 5.05
N ILE A 104 -1.08 -24.21 5.01
CA ILE A 104 -0.15 -23.86 3.94
C ILE A 104 1.24 -24.32 4.40
N LYS A 105 1.82 -25.24 3.65
CA LYS A 105 3.19 -25.68 3.86
C LYS A 105 4.11 -24.81 3.00
N GLY A 106 4.96 -24.03 3.65
CA GLY A 106 5.81 -23.04 3.01
C GLY A 106 6.59 -22.23 4.03
N GLU A 107 7.31 -21.24 3.53
CA GLU A 107 8.06 -20.27 4.32
C GLU A 107 7.39 -18.90 4.18
N SER A 108 7.13 -18.22 5.29
CA SER A 108 6.67 -16.83 5.26
C SER A 108 7.77 -15.92 4.72
N LEU A 109 7.40 -14.78 4.12
CA LEU A 109 8.43 -13.81 3.73
C LEU A 109 9.22 -13.31 4.94
N GLU A 110 8.62 -13.24 6.13
CA GLU A 110 9.36 -12.88 7.35
C GLU A 110 10.45 -13.90 7.69
N GLU A 111 10.12 -15.20 7.67
CA GLU A 111 11.09 -16.27 7.87
C GLU A 111 12.19 -16.25 6.79
N GLY A 112 11.83 -16.01 5.53
CA GLY A 112 12.80 -15.90 4.45
C GLY A 112 13.73 -14.68 4.58
N ILE A 113 13.24 -13.56 5.11
CA ILE A 113 14.09 -12.41 5.45
C ILE A 113 15.07 -12.80 6.56
N GLU A 114 14.60 -13.45 7.62
CA GLU A 114 15.44 -13.87 8.75
C GLU A 114 16.49 -14.91 8.34
N ALA A 115 16.13 -15.80 7.41
CA ALA A 115 17.02 -16.79 6.82
C ALA A 115 17.98 -16.22 5.76
N GLY A 116 17.67 -15.05 5.20
CA GLY A 116 18.47 -14.40 4.14
C GLY A 116 18.43 -15.16 2.80
N ASN A 117 17.32 -15.84 2.50
CA ASN A 117 17.17 -16.71 1.32
C ASN A 117 16.19 -16.18 0.27
N LEU A 118 15.65 -14.98 0.47
CA LEU A 118 14.74 -14.35 -0.49
C LEU A 118 15.53 -13.79 -1.66
N GLU A 119 15.34 -14.37 -2.83
CA GLU A 119 15.92 -13.89 -4.09
C GLU A 119 15.22 -12.61 -4.59
N TRP A 120 15.98 -11.73 -5.25
CA TRP A 120 15.44 -10.47 -5.77
C TRP A 120 14.32 -10.68 -6.79
N ASP A 121 14.47 -11.67 -7.68
CA ASP A 121 13.47 -11.99 -8.70
C ASP A 121 12.14 -12.42 -8.07
N THR A 122 12.18 -13.11 -6.93
CA THR A 122 10.98 -13.47 -6.14
C THR A 122 10.29 -12.21 -5.63
N LEU A 123 11.03 -11.25 -5.07
CA LEU A 123 10.46 -9.98 -4.61
C LEU A 123 9.88 -9.15 -5.76
N LEU A 124 10.53 -9.15 -6.93
CA LEU A 124 10.00 -8.48 -8.11
C LEU A 124 8.66 -9.09 -8.57
N GLN A 125 8.49 -10.41 -8.49
CA GLN A 125 7.20 -11.06 -8.78
C GLN A 125 6.12 -10.69 -7.75
N LEU A 126 6.48 -10.59 -6.47
CA LEU A 126 5.56 -10.09 -5.45
C LEU A 126 5.12 -8.64 -5.75
N PHE A 127 6.06 -7.76 -6.13
CA PHE A 127 5.76 -6.37 -6.48
C PHE A 127 4.93 -6.26 -7.75
N ARG A 128 5.17 -7.13 -8.73
CA ARG A 128 4.33 -7.23 -9.94
C ARG A 128 2.88 -7.57 -9.56
N ILE A 129 2.68 -8.57 -8.69
CA ILE A 129 1.35 -9.02 -8.28
C ILE A 129 0.64 -7.95 -7.45
N HIS A 130 1.26 -7.49 -6.36
CA HIS A 130 0.65 -6.50 -5.47
C HIS A 130 0.50 -5.14 -6.15
N GLY A 131 1.47 -4.75 -6.98
CA GLY A 131 1.43 -3.53 -7.79
C GLY A 131 0.27 -3.50 -8.78
N ALA A 132 -0.10 -4.63 -9.39
CA ALA A 132 -1.27 -4.70 -10.27
C ALA A 132 -2.57 -4.38 -9.53
N PHE A 133 -2.76 -4.97 -8.34
CA PHE A 133 -3.90 -4.67 -7.46
C PHE A 133 -3.89 -3.20 -6.99
N LEU A 134 -2.72 -2.69 -6.61
CA LEU A 134 -2.55 -1.35 -6.07
C LEU A 134 -2.78 -0.26 -7.13
N PHE A 135 -1.97 -0.28 -8.19
CA PHE A 135 -1.91 0.79 -9.19
C PHE A 135 -2.94 0.64 -10.32
N GLY A 136 -3.25 -0.60 -10.73
CA GLY A 136 -4.19 -0.84 -11.81
C GLY A 136 -5.64 -0.92 -11.34
N ILE A 137 -5.90 -1.80 -10.36
CA ILE A 137 -7.27 -2.08 -9.92
C ILE A 137 -7.74 -1.10 -8.84
N GLY A 138 -6.86 -0.73 -7.91
CA GLY A 138 -7.22 0.08 -6.74
C GLY A 138 -7.88 -0.72 -5.62
N THR A 139 -7.93 -2.06 -5.74
CA THR A 139 -8.40 -2.96 -4.68
C THR A 139 -7.27 -3.91 -4.34
N PHE A 140 -6.73 -3.82 -3.13
CA PHE A 140 -5.47 -4.48 -2.77
C PHE A 140 -5.45 -4.91 -1.30
N HIS A 141 -4.54 -5.83 -0.98
CA HIS A 141 -4.25 -6.22 0.39
C HIS A 141 -3.57 -5.05 1.12
N GLY A 142 -4.31 -4.40 2.02
CA GLY A 142 -3.92 -3.16 2.69
C GLY A 142 -2.84 -3.32 3.76
N ASP A 143 -2.61 -4.54 4.22
CA ASP A 143 -1.59 -4.88 5.22
C ASP A 143 -0.70 -6.04 4.77
N LEU A 144 -0.23 -6.00 3.51
CA LEU A 144 0.65 -7.04 2.97
C LEU A 144 2.09 -6.85 3.45
N HIS A 145 2.32 -7.00 4.75
CA HIS A 145 3.65 -7.07 5.34
C HIS A 145 4.25 -8.48 5.19
N PRO A 146 5.56 -8.70 5.44
CA PRO A 146 6.19 -10.00 5.18
C PRO A 146 5.55 -11.19 5.93
N GLY A 147 5.04 -10.97 7.15
CA GLY A 147 4.27 -11.99 7.88
C GLY A 147 2.94 -12.44 7.25
N ASN A 148 2.34 -11.65 6.33
CA ASN A 148 1.03 -11.94 5.72
C ASN A 148 1.15 -12.59 4.32
N CYS A 149 2.34 -13.06 3.97
CA CYS A 149 2.58 -13.76 2.72
C CYS A 149 3.46 -14.99 2.96
N ILE A 150 2.99 -16.15 2.52
CA ILE A 150 3.73 -17.41 2.55
C ILE A 150 4.10 -17.81 1.12
N ILE A 151 5.35 -18.20 0.89
CA ILE A 151 5.76 -18.88 -0.33
C ILE A 151 5.57 -20.38 -0.09
N ASP A 152 4.59 -20.98 -0.78
CA ASP A 152 4.32 -22.41 -0.63
C ASP A 152 5.38 -23.30 -1.31
N GLU A 153 5.28 -24.61 -1.11
CA GLU A 153 6.22 -25.59 -1.69
C GLU A 153 6.27 -25.62 -3.23
N ASN A 154 5.33 -24.95 -3.91
CA ASN A 154 5.33 -24.77 -5.36
C ASN A 154 5.84 -23.39 -5.80
N GLY A 155 6.37 -22.59 -4.87
CA GLY A 155 6.86 -21.23 -5.12
C GLY A 155 5.74 -20.19 -5.32
N LYS A 156 4.50 -20.49 -4.91
CA LYS A 156 3.39 -19.53 -5.03
C LYS A 156 3.27 -18.65 -3.79
N PHE A 157 3.02 -17.37 -4.01
CA PHE A 157 2.63 -16.42 -2.98
C PHE A 157 1.20 -16.71 -2.52
N VAL A 158 1.05 -17.07 -1.26
CA VAL A 158 -0.22 -17.26 -0.57
C VAL A 158 -0.45 -16.06 0.33
N PHE A 159 -1.39 -15.20 -0.05
CA PHE A 159 -1.79 -14.07 0.80
C PHE A 159 -2.70 -14.59 1.92
N ILE A 160 -2.27 -14.37 3.16
CA ILE A 160 -3.00 -14.73 4.37
C ILE A 160 -3.38 -13.46 5.13
N ASP A 161 -4.28 -13.57 6.10
CA ASP A 161 -4.83 -12.41 6.82
C ASP A 161 -5.50 -11.39 5.89
N ASN A 162 -6.33 -11.90 4.97
CA ASN A 162 -7.01 -11.09 3.95
C ASN A 162 -8.17 -10.24 4.51
N GLY A 163 -8.22 -9.96 5.82
CA GLY A 163 -9.28 -9.19 6.47
C GLY A 163 -9.20 -7.68 6.21
N ALA A 164 -8.02 -7.20 5.77
CA ALA A 164 -7.75 -5.79 5.53
C ALA A 164 -7.63 -5.47 4.03
N ILE A 165 -8.70 -5.63 3.27
CA ILE A 165 -8.75 -5.14 1.88
C ILE A 165 -8.98 -3.63 1.85
N CYS A 166 -8.15 -2.94 1.07
CA CYS A 166 -8.23 -1.50 0.85
C CYS A 166 -8.72 -1.19 -0.56
N HIS A 167 -9.55 -0.16 -0.65
CA HIS A 167 -10.12 0.36 -1.88
C HIS A 167 -9.68 1.80 -2.06
N ALA A 168 -8.84 2.05 -3.04
CA ALA A 168 -8.46 3.38 -3.47
C ALA A 168 -9.30 3.79 -4.69
N PRO A 169 -9.84 5.01 -4.72
CA PRO A 169 -10.52 5.52 -5.90
C PRO A 169 -9.59 5.53 -7.11
N GLN A 170 -10.18 5.33 -8.27
CA GLN A 170 -9.44 5.17 -9.51
C GLN A 170 -8.63 6.42 -9.91
N HIS A 171 -9.05 7.61 -9.48
CA HIS A 171 -8.27 8.83 -9.73
C HIS A 171 -6.98 8.83 -8.88
N VAL A 172 -7.03 8.39 -7.62
CA VAL A 172 -5.87 8.37 -6.71
C VAL A 172 -4.82 7.37 -7.18
N ASN A 173 -5.20 6.12 -7.42
CA ASN A 173 -4.24 5.07 -7.77
C ASN A 173 -3.62 5.30 -9.16
N ARG A 174 -4.41 5.78 -10.14
CA ARG A 174 -3.91 6.13 -11.48
C ARG A 174 -2.97 7.32 -11.44
N THR A 175 -3.27 8.37 -10.66
CA THR A 175 -2.36 9.50 -10.55
C THR A 175 -1.03 9.10 -9.90
N LEU A 176 -1.06 8.26 -8.87
CA LEU A 176 0.17 7.71 -8.27
C LEU A 176 0.93 6.80 -9.25
N PHE A 177 0.22 6.00 -10.05
CA PHE A 177 0.84 5.24 -11.12
C PHE A 177 1.54 6.15 -12.13
N THR A 178 0.87 7.18 -12.64
CA THR A 178 1.44 8.16 -13.58
C THR A 178 2.66 8.86 -12.99
N PHE A 179 2.62 9.19 -11.70
CA PHE A 179 3.77 9.73 -10.96
C PHE A 179 4.99 8.79 -11.01
N PHE A 180 4.81 7.52 -10.61
CA PHE A 180 5.90 6.54 -10.61
C PHE A 180 6.37 6.20 -12.02
N GLU A 181 5.47 6.19 -13.00
CA GLU A 181 5.81 6.00 -14.39
C GLU A 181 6.74 7.11 -14.89
N HIS A 182 6.37 8.38 -14.71
CA HIS A 182 7.23 9.50 -15.10
C HIS A 182 8.55 9.50 -14.34
N LEU A 183 8.56 9.15 -13.05
CA LEU A 183 9.80 8.97 -12.29
C LEU A 183 10.70 7.90 -12.90
N SER A 184 10.16 6.73 -13.30
CA SER A 184 10.96 5.67 -13.93
C SER A 184 11.50 6.06 -15.32
N LYS A 185 10.81 6.98 -16.02
CA LYS A 185 11.21 7.53 -17.33
C LYS A 185 12.09 8.79 -17.22
N LYS A 186 12.47 9.22 -16.01
CA LYS A 186 13.26 10.45 -15.75
C LYS A 186 12.55 11.76 -16.14
N GLN A 187 11.23 11.72 -16.21
CA GLN A 187 10.37 12.85 -16.55
C GLN A 187 9.94 13.55 -15.26
N LEU A 188 10.91 14.20 -14.58
CA LEU A 188 10.70 14.71 -13.23
C LEU A 188 9.62 15.80 -13.16
N THR A 189 9.57 16.71 -14.13
CA THR A 189 8.57 17.78 -14.16
C THR A 189 7.17 17.18 -14.28
N GLU A 190 6.98 16.26 -15.22
CA GLU A 190 5.72 15.57 -15.46
C GLU A 190 5.30 14.71 -14.26
N ALA A 191 6.25 14.09 -13.57
CA ALA A 191 5.97 13.42 -12.30
C ALA A 191 5.44 14.43 -11.27
N PHE A 192 6.13 15.55 -11.08
CA PHE A 192 5.74 16.55 -10.09
C PHE A 192 4.37 17.16 -10.40
N ASP A 193 4.03 17.31 -11.68
CA ASP A 193 2.73 17.75 -12.16
C ASP A 193 1.65 16.71 -11.89
N ALA A 194 1.92 15.44 -12.21
CA ALA A 194 0.99 14.35 -11.95
C ALA A 194 0.61 14.29 -10.47
N LEU A 195 1.57 14.42 -9.56
CA LEU A 195 1.28 14.44 -8.12
C LEU A 195 0.30 15.56 -7.74
N LEU A 196 0.45 16.75 -8.34
CA LEU A 196 -0.45 17.87 -8.07
C LEU A 196 -1.87 17.66 -8.61
N GLN A 197 -2.06 16.85 -9.65
CA GLN A 197 -3.39 16.51 -10.17
C GLN A 197 -4.23 15.70 -9.18
N MET A 198 -3.60 15.02 -8.21
CA MET A 198 -4.30 14.33 -7.12
C MET A 198 -4.90 15.30 -6.08
N SER A 199 -4.50 16.57 -6.11
CA SER A 199 -4.90 17.56 -5.11
C SER A 199 -6.31 18.09 -5.36
N ASN A 200 -7.14 18.10 -4.32
CA ASN A 200 -8.46 18.76 -4.34
C ASN A 200 -8.38 20.30 -4.23
N ALA A 201 -7.18 20.85 -3.98
CA ALA A 201 -6.97 22.28 -3.84
C ALA A 201 -6.94 23.02 -5.19
N ASN A 202 -7.44 24.25 -5.24
CA ASN A 202 -7.27 25.13 -6.39
C ASN A 202 -5.81 25.64 -6.44
N LEU A 203 -5.06 25.15 -7.42
CA LEU A 203 -3.64 25.44 -7.61
C LEU A 203 -3.37 26.70 -8.45
N GLU A 204 -4.37 27.27 -9.13
CA GLU A 204 -4.20 28.43 -10.03
C GLU A 204 -3.70 29.69 -9.31
N ALA A 205 -3.98 29.81 -8.02
CA ALA A 205 -3.56 30.94 -7.20
C ALA A 205 -2.16 30.75 -6.55
N VAL A 206 -1.50 29.61 -6.78
CA VAL A 206 -0.27 29.24 -6.08
C VAL A 206 0.95 29.40 -6.99
N LYS A 207 1.95 30.14 -6.50
CA LYS A 207 3.27 30.23 -7.13
C LYS A 207 4.05 28.92 -6.95
N LEU A 208 4.03 28.07 -7.97
CA LEU A 208 4.60 26.71 -7.94
C LEU A 208 6.13 26.68 -8.09
N GLU A 209 6.81 27.80 -8.34
CA GLU A 209 8.27 27.82 -8.52
C GLU A 209 9.00 27.26 -7.29
N LYS A 210 8.49 27.59 -6.10
CA LYS A 210 9.03 27.04 -4.83
C LYS A 210 8.76 25.55 -4.66
N TYR A 211 7.68 25.04 -5.25
CA TYR A 211 7.37 23.61 -5.26
C TYR A 211 8.36 22.88 -6.16
N TYR A 212 8.50 23.26 -7.43
CA TYR A 212 9.42 22.61 -8.37
C TYR A 212 10.88 22.68 -7.91
N SER A 213 11.33 23.84 -7.40
CA SER A 213 12.69 23.98 -6.87
C SER A 213 12.97 22.98 -5.75
N ARG A 214 12.05 22.86 -4.78
CA ARG A 214 12.22 21.95 -3.65
C ARG A 214 12.08 20.48 -4.04
N MET A 215 11.19 20.16 -4.97
CA MET A 215 11.05 18.82 -5.54
C MET A 215 12.32 18.41 -6.29
N GLY A 216 12.90 19.29 -7.10
CA GLY A 216 14.18 19.06 -7.77
C GLY A 216 15.31 18.70 -6.80
N GLU A 217 15.41 19.42 -5.67
CA GLU A 217 16.38 19.10 -4.61
C GLU A 217 16.14 17.73 -3.97
N ILE A 218 14.88 17.31 -3.78
CA ILE A 218 14.54 16.01 -3.18
C ILE A 218 14.97 14.87 -4.11
N TYR A 219 14.80 15.04 -5.42
CA TYR A 219 15.03 14.00 -6.43
C TYR A 219 16.40 14.05 -7.11
N GLN A 220 17.27 15.02 -6.79
CA GLN A 220 18.56 15.25 -7.46
C GLN A 220 19.47 14.01 -7.58
N ASP A 221 19.48 13.16 -6.55
CA ASP A 221 20.30 11.93 -6.49
C ASP A 221 19.45 10.66 -6.35
N PHE A 222 18.14 10.75 -6.56
CA PHE A 222 17.23 9.63 -6.36
C PHE A 222 17.61 8.39 -7.19
N GLU A 223 18.15 8.61 -8.40
CA GLU A 223 18.56 7.55 -9.30
C GLU A 223 19.98 7.02 -9.07
N LYS A 224 20.74 7.62 -8.16
CA LYS A 224 22.14 7.25 -7.90
C LYS A 224 22.32 6.51 -6.59
N LYS A 225 21.30 6.56 -5.73
CA LYS A 225 21.36 6.03 -4.37
C LYS A 225 20.51 4.77 -4.29
N PRO A 226 21.08 3.66 -3.81
CA PRO A 226 20.30 2.47 -3.57
C PRO A 226 19.34 2.70 -2.38
N VAL A 227 18.32 1.86 -2.28
CA VAL A 227 17.25 2.03 -1.30
C VAL A 227 17.73 2.02 0.17
N GLY A 228 18.81 1.30 0.45
CA GLY A 228 19.45 1.28 1.77
C GLY A 228 20.12 2.60 2.16
N GLU A 229 20.56 3.40 1.20
CA GLU A 229 21.10 4.74 1.45
C GLU A 229 19.98 5.80 1.48
N GLN A 230 19.02 5.69 0.57
CA GLN A 230 17.90 6.61 0.47
C GLN A 230 16.60 5.87 0.21
N SER A 231 15.81 5.67 1.27
CA SER A 231 14.58 4.92 1.15
C SER A 231 13.47 5.67 0.41
N LEU A 232 12.62 4.93 -0.31
CA LEU A 232 11.49 5.50 -1.03
C LEU A 232 10.51 6.18 -0.07
N THR A 233 10.31 5.60 1.12
CA THR A 233 9.47 6.15 2.19
C THR A 233 9.92 7.56 2.58
N GLN A 234 11.23 7.76 2.81
CA GLN A 234 11.74 9.07 3.22
C GLN A 234 11.54 10.12 2.14
N ILE A 235 11.72 9.75 0.87
CA ILE A 235 11.50 10.63 -0.27
C ILE A 235 10.02 10.97 -0.38
N MET A 236 9.13 9.98 -0.34
CA MET A 236 7.68 10.17 -0.39
C MET A 236 7.19 11.10 0.73
N MET A 237 7.71 10.96 1.95
CA MET A 237 7.38 11.86 3.06
C MET A 237 7.84 13.31 2.82
N LYS A 238 9.03 13.51 2.22
CA LYS A 238 9.51 14.84 1.82
C LYS A 238 8.67 15.42 0.67
N THR A 239 8.26 14.58 -0.27
CA THR A 239 7.41 14.91 -1.42
C THR A 239 6.04 15.39 -0.98
N VAL A 240 5.32 14.60 -0.17
CA VAL A 240 4.01 14.95 0.37
C VAL A 240 4.08 16.25 1.18
N ARG A 241 5.08 16.36 2.08
CA ARG A 241 5.28 17.59 2.86
C ARG A 241 5.50 18.80 1.97
N THR A 242 6.32 18.67 0.92
CA THR A 242 6.63 19.77 0.00
C THR A 242 5.40 20.21 -0.79
N ALA A 243 4.61 19.27 -1.30
CA ALA A 243 3.37 19.58 -1.99
C ALA A 243 2.36 20.30 -1.08
N VAL A 244 2.18 19.83 0.16
CA VAL A 244 1.27 20.47 1.14
C VAL A 244 1.78 21.88 1.54
N GLU A 245 3.06 22.02 1.85
CA GLU A 245 3.60 23.28 2.36
C GLU A 245 3.73 24.35 1.26
N LYS A 246 4.21 23.96 0.07
CA LYS A 246 4.59 24.87 -1.02
C LYS A 246 3.49 25.01 -2.07
N ALA A 247 2.80 23.93 -2.43
CA ALA A 247 1.73 23.95 -3.42
C ALA A 247 0.32 24.05 -2.81
N LYS A 248 0.19 23.96 -1.47
CA LYS A 248 -1.11 23.89 -0.77
C LYS A 248 -1.97 22.71 -1.21
N ALA A 249 -1.32 21.65 -1.67
CA ALA A 249 -1.98 20.43 -2.11
C ALA A 249 -2.76 19.79 -0.96
N ASP A 250 -3.91 19.20 -1.29
CA ASP A 250 -4.72 18.38 -0.38
C ASP A 250 -4.98 17.02 -1.01
N PHE A 251 -4.34 15.99 -0.47
CA PHE A 251 -4.36 14.61 -0.98
C PHE A 251 -5.48 13.75 -0.38
N GLY A 252 -6.32 14.33 0.50
CA GLY A 252 -7.38 13.58 1.16
C GLY A 252 -6.90 12.42 2.03
N GLU A 253 -7.84 11.58 2.46
CA GLU A 253 -7.54 10.39 3.28
C GLU A 253 -7.32 9.12 2.43
N GLU A 254 -7.67 9.17 1.16
CA GLU A 254 -7.73 8.03 0.24
C GLU A 254 -6.35 7.59 -0.27
N ALA A 255 -5.34 8.47 -0.22
CA ALA A 255 -3.97 8.13 -0.60
C ALA A 255 -3.20 7.37 0.50
N PHE A 256 -3.63 7.46 1.77
CA PHE A 256 -2.89 6.87 2.90
C PHE A 256 -2.71 5.34 2.80
N PRO A 257 -3.74 4.54 2.43
CA PRO A 257 -3.57 3.11 2.26
C PRO A 257 -2.50 2.74 1.23
N ILE A 258 -2.43 3.48 0.12
CA ILE A 258 -1.42 3.25 -0.93
C ILE A 258 -0.02 3.59 -0.42
N ILE A 259 0.14 4.75 0.23
CA ILE A 259 1.41 5.17 0.82
C ILE A 259 1.92 4.12 1.81
N ARG A 260 1.04 3.57 2.66
CA ARG A 260 1.40 2.51 3.61
C ARG A 260 1.83 1.23 2.92
N ALA A 261 1.09 0.78 1.89
CA ALA A 261 1.47 -0.38 1.10
C ALA A 261 2.89 -0.22 0.53
N LEU A 262 3.20 0.95 -0.04
CA LEU A 262 4.54 1.25 -0.57
C LEU A 262 5.62 1.27 0.51
N MET A 263 5.31 1.70 1.74
CA MET A 263 6.24 1.65 2.87
C MET A 263 6.59 0.21 3.27
N TYR A 264 5.63 -0.73 3.23
CA TYR A 264 5.93 -2.13 3.50
C TYR A 264 6.84 -2.73 2.44
N LEU A 265 6.60 -2.42 1.15
CA LEU A 265 7.47 -2.85 0.07
C LEU A 265 8.88 -2.26 0.22
N ASP A 266 9.00 -0.95 0.48
CA ASP A 266 10.28 -0.27 0.75
C ASP A 266 11.04 -0.93 1.91
N GLY A 267 10.35 -1.19 3.03
CA GLY A 267 10.92 -1.88 4.19
C GLY A 267 11.39 -3.30 3.89
N LEU A 268 10.64 -4.05 3.09
CA LEU A 268 11.03 -5.39 2.63
C LEU A 268 12.33 -5.36 1.82
N VAL A 269 12.48 -4.40 0.91
CA VAL A 269 13.70 -4.27 0.09
C VAL A 269 14.90 -3.84 0.94
N ILE A 270 14.73 -2.88 1.86
CA ILE A 270 15.82 -2.45 2.76
C ILE A 270 16.38 -3.61 3.58
N ARG A 271 15.51 -4.51 4.04
CA ARG A 271 15.91 -5.67 4.87
C ARG A 271 16.57 -6.79 4.08
N THR A 272 16.36 -6.86 2.76
CA THR A 272 16.79 -8.00 1.93
C THR A 272 17.83 -7.62 0.88
N HIS A 273 17.60 -6.55 0.14
CA HIS A 273 18.40 -6.10 -1.00
C HIS A 273 18.66 -4.58 -0.92
N PRO A 274 19.37 -4.09 0.11
CA PRO A 274 19.57 -2.65 0.32
C PRO A 274 20.31 -1.95 -0.83
N ASP A 275 21.04 -2.69 -1.67
CA ASP A 275 21.88 -2.15 -2.74
C ASP A 275 21.15 -1.94 -4.08
N VAL A 276 19.85 -2.24 -4.16
CA VAL A 276 19.09 -2.14 -5.42
C VAL A 276 18.51 -0.75 -5.66
N MET A 277 18.38 -0.42 -6.95
CA MET A 277 17.70 0.78 -7.44
C MET A 277 16.21 0.50 -7.66
N LEU A 278 15.42 0.51 -6.58
CA LEU A 278 14.02 0.03 -6.56
C LEU A 278 13.16 0.55 -7.72
N ILE A 279 13.08 1.87 -7.96
CA ILE A 279 12.22 2.42 -9.01
C ILE A 279 12.67 2.00 -10.42
N GLN A 280 13.97 1.85 -10.65
CA GLN A 280 14.48 1.39 -11.95
C GLN A 280 14.10 -0.07 -12.17
N SER A 281 14.19 -0.91 -11.15
CA SER A 281 13.77 -2.31 -11.21
C SER A 281 12.26 -2.48 -11.42
N MET A 282 11.45 -1.51 -10.99
CA MET A 282 10.00 -1.52 -11.18
C MET A 282 9.55 -1.06 -12.58
N GLY A 283 10.40 -0.37 -13.34
CA GLY A 283 10.08 0.20 -14.66
C GLY A 283 9.39 -0.78 -15.63
N PRO A 284 9.92 -2.00 -15.84
CA PRO A 284 9.29 -2.99 -16.70
C PRO A 284 7.86 -3.36 -16.29
N TYR A 285 7.59 -3.46 -14.98
CA TYR A 285 6.25 -3.79 -14.47
C TYR A 285 5.27 -2.64 -14.60
N LEU A 286 5.74 -1.39 -14.50
CA LEU A 286 4.88 -0.23 -14.75
C LEU A 286 4.38 -0.22 -16.19
N GLU A 287 5.24 -0.57 -17.16
CA GLU A 287 4.81 -0.73 -18.56
C GLU A 287 3.81 -1.87 -18.72
N GLU A 288 4.08 -3.00 -18.08
CA GLU A 288 3.19 -4.15 -18.08
C GLU A 288 1.80 -3.79 -17.51
N PHE A 289 1.74 -3.02 -16.42
CA PHE A 289 0.48 -2.54 -15.84
C PHE A 289 -0.26 -1.64 -16.82
N ARG A 290 0.43 -0.72 -17.51
CA ARG A 290 -0.18 0.18 -18.50
C ARG A 290 -0.91 -0.62 -19.58
N ILE A 291 -0.22 -1.61 -20.16
CA ILE A 291 -0.73 -2.40 -21.29
C ILE A 291 -1.76 -3.43 -20.82
N GLY A 292 -1.43 -4.24 -19.82
CA GLY A 292 -2.25 -5.38 -19.38
C GLY A 292 -3.46 -5.00 -18.55
N LEU A 293 -3.45 -3.83 -17.90
CA LEU A 293 -4.57 -3.34 -17.08
C LEU A 293 -5.26 -2.11 -17.70
N GLY A 294 -4.82 -1.66 -18.88
CA GLY A 294 -5.43 -0.54 -19.61
C GLY A 294 -5.32 0.81 -18.90
N ILE A 295 -4.27 1.02 -18.08
CA ILE A 295 -4.07 2.28 -17.36
C ILE A 295 -3.65 3.36 -18.36
N GLY A 296 -4.35 4.50 -18.40
CA GLY A 296 -3.98 5.63 -19.28
C GLY A 296 -4.44 5.51 -20.73
N VAL A 297 -5.17 4.45 -21.10
CA VAL A 297 -5.97 4.46 -22.34
C VAL A 297 -7.22 5.28 -22.05
N ASN A 298 -7.38 6.42 -22.75
CA ASN A 298 -8.52 7.34 -22.60
C ASN A 298 -9.84 6.59 -22.37
N GLN A 299 -10.42 6.77 -21.18
CA GLN A 299 -11.86 6.64 -20.94
C GLN A 299 -12.42 8.04 -20.74
#